data_AF-A0A919UVS2-F1
#
_entry.id   AF-A0A919UVS2-F1
#
_cell.length_a   1.000
_cell.length_b   1.000
_cell.length_c   1.000
_cell.angle_alpha   90.00
_cell.angle_beta   90.00
_cell.angle_gamma   90.00
#
_symmetry.space_group_name_H-M   'P 1'
#
loop_
_entity.id
_entity.type
_entity.pdbx_description
1 polymer ?
#
loop_
_entity_poly.entity_id
_entity_poly.type
_entity_poly.pdbx_seq_one_letter_code
_entity_poly.pdbx_strand_id
1 'polypeptide(L)'
;MRVLDVTPDALRLLAGRFDMFAGDVGAAVGAAEQRLAAIGPFWGNSPAGQAFHRGDGQGPGYDRIQDELPRDLRALAAAYTGIRHRLARIADDIEVTDWASMARLPEPPR
;
A
#
# COMPACT_ATOMS: atom_id res chain seq x y z
N MET A 1 26.32 25.06 -7.39
CA MET A 1 25.44 24.45 -6.38
C MET A 1 24.38 23.68 -7.13
N ARG A 2 24.40 22.33 -7.12
CA ARG A 2 23.34 21.54 -7.78
C ARG A 2 22.11 21.65 -6.91
N VAL A 3 21.11 22.40 -7.38
CA VAL A 3 19.74 22.31 -6.87
C VAL A 3 19.34 20.85 -7.01
N LEU A 4 18.85 20.23 -5.94
CA LEU A 4 18.25 18.91 -6.02
C LEU A 4 17.11 19.00 -7.06
N ASP A 5 17.19 18.22 -8.15
CA ASP A 5 16.13 18.08 -9.17
C ASP A 5 14.82 17.45 -8.62
N VAL A 6 14.64 17.45 -7.30
CA VAL A 6 13.50 16.89 -6.58
C VAL A 6 12.73 18.05 -5.96
N THR A 7 11.65 18.45 -6.62
CA THR A 7 10.75 19.48 -6.09
C THR A 7 9.71 18.88 -5.15
N PRO A 8 9.21 19.62 -4.15
CA PRO A 8 8.09 19.21 -3.32
C PRO A 8 6.88 18.73 -4.15
N ASP A 9 6.57 19.45 -5.23
CA ASP A 9 5.46 19.10 -6.13
C ASP A 9 5.65 17.75 -6.83
N ALA A 10 6.87 17.44 -7.28
CA ALA A 10 7.16 16.15 -7.90
C ALA A 10 7.01 15.00 -6.89
N LEU A 11 7.41 15.21 -5.63
CA LEU A 11 7.24 14.24 -4.55
C LEU A 11 5.77 14.04 -4.18
N ARG A 12 4.97 15.11 -4.14
CA ARG A 12 3.53 15.04 -3.88
C ARG A 12 2.78 14.33 -5.01
N LEU A 13 3.15 14.61 -6.26
CA LEU A 13 2.61 13.89 -7.41
C LEU A 13 2.91 12.39 -7.29
N LEU A 14 4.14 12.03 -6.93
CA LEU A 14 4.51 10.64 -6.73
C LEU A 14 3.74 10.02 -5.56
N ALA A 15 3.62 10.73 -4.43
CA ALA A 15 2.82 10.29 -3.28
C ALA A 15 1.36 9.99 -3.67
N GLY A 16 0.75 10.84 -4.52
CA GLY A 16 -0.59 10.62 -5.05
C GLY A 16 -0.71 9.35 -5.91
N ARG A 17 0.33 8.98 -6.67
CA ARG A 17 0.35 7.70 -7.41
C ARG A 17 0.39 6.50 -6.47
N PHE A 18 1.18 6.58 -5.40
CA PHE A 18 1.22 5.51 -4.39
C PHE A 18 -0.12 5.39 -3.64
N ASP A 19 -0.84 6.51 -3.44
CA ASP A 19 -2.20 6.51 -2.89
C ASP A 19 -3.20 5.78 -3.80
N MET A 20 -3.14 6.07 -5.11
CA MET A 20 -3.97 5.39 -6.12
C MET A 20 -3.70 3.88 -6.13
N PHE A 21 -2.43 3.47 -6.14
CA PHE A 21 -2.07 2.05 -6.10
C PHE A 21 -2.53 1.38 -4.80
N ALA A 22 -2.45 2.06 -3.66
CA ALA A 22 -3.00 1.53 -2.41
C ALA A 22 -4.51 1.30 -2.50
N GLY A 23 -5.25 2.24 -3.12
CA GLY A 23 -6.68 2.12 -3.38
C GLY A 23 -7.02 0.95 -4.30
N ASP A 24 -6.32 0.81 -5.42
CA ASP A 24 -6.52 -0.28 -6.38
C ASP A 24 -6.26 -1.65 -5.76
N VAL A 25 -5.17 -1.78 -4.98
CA VAL A 25 -4.88 -3.00 -4.23
C VAL A 25 -5.97 -3.27 -3.20
N GLY A 26 -6.41 -2.25 -2.46
CA GLY A 26 -7.51 -2.37 -1.48
C GLY A 26 -8.81 -2.88 -2.12
N ALA A 27 -9.18 -2.36 -3.29
CA ALA A 27 -10.34 -2.82 -4.04
C ALA A 27 -10.19 -4.28 -4.51
N ALA A 28 -9.00 -4.65 -5.01
CA ALA A 28 -8.69 -6.02 -5.39
C ALA A 28 -8.76 -6.99 -4.19
N VAL A 29 -8.29 -6.58 -3.01
CA VAL A 29 -8.42 -7.34 -1.76
C VAL A 29 -9.88 -7.60 -1.44
N GLY A 30 -10.72 -6.56 -1.44
CA GLY A 30 -12.14 -6.70 -1.13
C GLY A 30 -12.86 -7.63 -2.10
N ALA A 31 -12.51 -7.57 -3.39
CA ALA A 31 -13.04 -8.49 -4.39
C ALA A 31 -12.57 -9.95 -4.18
N ALA A 32 -11.30 -10.14 -3.80
CA ALA A 32 -10.76 -11.46 -3.49
C ALA A 32 -11.44 -12.07 -2.25
N GLU A 33 -11.61 -11.29 -1.17
CA GLU A 33 -12.30 -11.72 0.05
C GLU A 33 -13.73 -12.17 -0.23
N GLN A 34 -14.50 -11.38 -1.00
CA GLN A 34 -15.87 -11.73 -1.36
C GLN A 34 -15.94 -13.02 -2.18
N ARG A 35 -15.04 -13.19 -3.14
CA ARG A 35 -14.98 -14.39 -3.97
C ARG A 35 -14.58 -15.62 -3.16
N LEU A 36 -13.62 -15.48 -2.25
CA LEU A 36 -13.18 -16.60 -1.42
C LEU A 36 -14.27 -17.00 -0.41
N ALA A 37 -14.91 -16.04 0.25
CA ALA A 37 -16.02 -16.30 1.14
C ALA A 37 -17.20 -17.01 0.44
N ALA A 38 -17.45 -16.73 -0.84
CA ALA A 38 -18.54 -17.33 -1.60
C ALA A 38 -18.33 -18.84 -1.89
N ILE A 39 -17.09 -19.31 -1.97
CA ILE A 39 -16.77 -20.68 -2.43
C ILE A 39 -16.61 -21.65 -1.23
N GLY A 40 -16.29 -21.14 -0.04
CA GLY A 40 -16.11 -21.95 1.18
C GLY A 40 -17.24 -22.95 1.49
N PRO A 41 -18.53 -22.57 1.41
CA PRO A 41 -19.66 -23.48 1.68
C PRO A 41 -19.85 -24.62 0.66
N PHE A 42 -19.19 -24.53 -0.51
CA PHE A 42 -19.48 -25.41 -1.66
C PHE A 42 -18.90 -26.82 -1.52
N TRP A 43 -17.87 -27.02 -0.69
CA TRP A 43 -17.08 -28.25 -0.68
C TRP A 43 -17.72 -29.41 0.10
N GLY A 44 -18.71 -29.13 0.96
CA GLY A 44 -19.48 -30.14 1.69
C GLY A 44 -18.66 -31.06 2.62
N ASN A 45 -19.29 -32.12 3.14
CA ASN A 45 -18.68 -33.04 4.10
C ASN A 45 -17.97 -34.26 3.46
N SER A 46 -17.85 -34.29 2.13
CA SER A 46 -17.19 -35.41 1.45
C SER A 46 -15.70 -35.46 1.81
N PRO A 47 -15.04 -36.64 1.78
CA PRO A 47 -13.61 -36.73 2.04
C PRO A 47 -12.77 -35.83 1.11
N ALA A 48 -13.15 -35.73 -0.16
CA ALA A 48 -12.49 -34.85 -1.13
C ALA A 48 -12.70 -33.36 -0.79
N GLY A 49 -13.92 -32.98 -0.37
CA GLY A 49 -14.22 -31.63 0.09
C GLY A 49 -13.45 -31.22 1.35
N GLN A 50 -13.33 -32.15 2.30
CA GLN A 50 -12.56 -31.95 3.53
C GLN A 50 -11.06 -31.81 3.23
N ALA A 51 -10.53 -32.64 2.33
CA ALA A 51 -9.14 -32.57 1.87
C ALA A 51 -8.84 -31.25 1.13
N PHE A 52 -9.75 -30.78 0.28
CA PHE A 52 -9.62 -29.45 -0.34
C PHE A 52 -9.68 -28.33 0.72
N HIS A 53 -10.62 -28.42 1.66
CA HIS A 53 -10.84 -27.37 2.64
C HIS A 53 -9.67 -27.24 3.62
N ARG A 54 -9.18 -28.35 4.20
CA ARG A 54 -8.15 -28.36 5.24
C ARG A 54 -6.73 -28.67 4.74
N GLY A 55 -6.61 -29.13 3.50
CA GLY A 55 -5.37 -29.66 2.93
C GLY A 55 -5.27 -31.19 3.06
N ASP A 56 -4.45 -31.79 2.20
CA ASP A 56 -4.23 -33.24 2.10
C ASP A 56 -2.80 -33.67 2.49
N GLY A 57 -2.06 -32.79 3.16
CA GLY A 57 -0.67 -33.02 3.56
C GLY A 57 0.38 -32.63 2.52
N GLN A 58 -0.01 -32.27 1.28
CA GLN A 58 0.89 -31.73 0.25
C GLN A 58 0.95 -30.19 0.25
N GLY A 59 0.05 -29.52 0.98
CA GLY A 59 -0.03 -28.07 1.02
C GLY A 59 -1.11 -27.55 1.96
N PRO A 60 -1.18 -26.21 2.13
CA PRO A 60 -2.23 -25.57 2.93
C PRO A 60 -3.60 -25.77 2.27
N GLY A 61 -4.62 -26.01 3.10
CA GLY A 61 -6.00 -26.05 2.66
C GLY A 61 -6.52 -24.71 2.17
N TYR A 62 -7.68 -24.77 1.51
CA TYR A 62 -8.43 -23.57 1.13
C TYR A 62 -8.69 -22.65 2.32
N ASP A 63 -8.97 -23.22 3.50
CA ASP A 63 -9.23 -22.51 4.75
C ASP A 63 -8.10 -21.57 5.18
N ARG A 64 -6.88 -21.96 4.88
CA ARG A 64 -5.68 -21.19 5.15
C ARG A 64 -5.39 -20.17 4.05
N ILE A 65 -5.55 -20.56 2.78
CA ILE A 65 -5.36 -19.66 1.64
C ILE A 65 -6.35 -18.49 1.68
N GLN A 66 -7.61 -18.74 2.07
CA GLN A 66 -8.63 -17.69 2.19
C GLN A 66 -8.28 -16.63 3.25
N ASP A 67 -7.45 -16.97 4.23
CA ASP A 67 -7.01 -16.06 5.29
C ASP A 67 -5.66 -15.40 4.95
N GLU A 68 -4.71 -16.17 4.39
CA GLU A 68 -3.37 -15.70 4.06
C GLU A 68 -3.36 -14.72 2.88
N LEU A 69 -4.10 -15.01 1.80
CA LEU A 69 -4.07 -14.18 0.60
C LEU A 69 -4.59 -12.75 0.87
N PRO A 70 -5.75 -12.53 1.52
CA PRO A 70 -6.16 -11.17 1.88
C PRO A 70 -5.20 -10.47 2.84
N ARG A 71 -4.58 -11.21 3.78
CA ARG A 71 -3.56 -10.64 4.67
C ARG A 71 -2.37 -10.10 3.88
N ASP A 72 -1.84 -10.86 2.94
CA ASP A 72 -0.68 -10.45 2.14
C ASP A 72 -1.00 -9.24 1.25
N LEU A 73 -2.19 -9.23 0.64
CA LEU A 73 -2.63 -8.10 -0.17
C LEU A 73 -2.85 -6.83 0.67
N ARG A 74 -3.36 -6.94 1.90
CA ARG A 74 -3.46 -5.80 2.83
C ARG A 74 -2.08 -5.29 3.24
N ALA A 75 -1.11 -6.17 3.45
CA ALA A 75 0.27 -5.77 3.74
C ALA A 75 0.88 -4.97 2.57
N LEU A 76 0.59 -5.38 1.33
CA LEU A 76 0.99 -4.64 0.14
C LEU A 76 0.34 -3.25 0.06
N ALA A 77 -0.97 -3.14 0.30
CA ALA A 77 -1.67 -1.85 0.33
C ALA A 77 -1.11 -0.91 1.42
N ALA A 78 -0.80 -1.47 2.60
CA ALA A 78 -0.17 -0.74 3.70
C ALA A 78 1.24 -0.25 3.33
N ALA A 79 2.01 -1.04 2.57
CA ALA A 79 3.32 -0.63 2.07
C ALA A 79 3.21 0.57 1.11
N TYR A 80 2.28 0.55 0.16
CA TYR A 80 2.02 1.70 -0.73
C TYR A 80 1.66 2.96 0.06
N THR A 81 0.77 2.83 1.04
CA THR A 81 0.37 3.92 1.95
C THR A 81 1.57 4.47 2.74
N GLY A 82 2.44 3.58 3.24
CA GLY A 82 3.66 3.97 3.95
C GLY A 82 4.64 4.76 3.07
N ILE A 83 4.79 4.38 1.81
CA ILE A 83 5.63 5.11 0.85
C ILE A 83 5.05 6.50 0.57
N ARG A 84 3.74 6.60 0.31
CA ARG A 84 3.02 7.88 0.17
C ARG A 84 3.33 8.83 1.33
N HIS A 85 3.18 8.36 2.57
CA HIS A 85 3.41 9.21 3.74
C HIS A 85 4.85 9.71 3.85
N ARG A 86 5.84 8.86 3.52
CA ARG A 86 7.25 9.27 3.55
C ARG A 86 7.57 10.28 2.46
N LEU A 87 7.02 10.10 1.25
CA LEU A 87 7.19 11.06 0.16
C LEU A 87 6.58 12.43 0.49
N ALA A 88 5.36 12.44 1.06
CA ALA A 88 4.71 13.67 1.51
C ALA A 88 5.54 14.37 2.59
N ARG A 89 6.06 13.63 3.57
CA ARG A 89 6.92 14.18 4.61
C ARG A 89 8.20 14.81 4.04
N ILE A 90 8.87 14.15 3.09
CA ILE A 90 10.06 14.72 2.44
C ILE A 90 9.70 16.01 1.70
N ALA A 91 8.55 16.07 1.02
CA ALA A 91 8.09 17.29 0.37
C ALA A 91 7.91 18.45 1.36
N ASP A 92 7.28 18.17 2.51
CA ASP A 92 7.06 19.17 3.56
C ASP A 92 8.39 19.63 4.20
N ASP A 93 9.33 18.71 4.43
CA ASP A 93 10.67 19.03 4.96
C ASP A 93 11.47 19.93 4.00
N ILE A 94 11.35 19.72 2.67
CA ILE A 94 12.00 20.56 1.65
C ILE A 94 11.39 21.97 1.68
N GLU A 95 10.06 22.10 1.68
CA GLU A 95 9.42 23.42 1.72
C GLU A 95 9.81 24.22 2.95
N VAL A 96 9.80 23.60 4.14
CA VAL A 96 10.22 24.26 5.37
C VAL A 96 11.67 24.75 5.28
N THR A 97 12.55 23.95 4.67
CA THR A 97 13.96 24.31 4.48
C THR A 97 14.13 25.47 3.49
N ASP A 98 13.37 25.47 2.40
CA ASP A 98 13.38 26.54 1.41
C ASP A 98 12.88 27.86 2.02
N TRP A 99 11.77 27.83 2.76
CA TRP A 99 11.26 28.98 3.51
C TRP A 99 12.25 29.52 4.53
N ALA A 100 12.88 28.65 5.32
CA ALA A 100 13.89 29.04 6.30
C ALA A 100 15.13 29.67 5.65
N SER A 101 15.45 29.28 4.41
CA SER A 101 16.56 29.86 3.63
C SER A 101 16.20 31.25 3.09
N MET A 102 14.98 31.45 2.58
CA MET A 102 14.51 32.76 2.12
C MET A 102 14.44 33.79 3.25
N ALA A 103 14.02 33.39 4.45
CA ALA A 103 13.93 34.27 5.62
C ALA A 103 15.30 34.76 6.14
N ARG A 104 16.41 34.14 5.71
CA ARG A 104 17.78 34.51 6.10
C ARG A 104 18.47 35.44 5.08
N LEU A 105 17.79 35.82 4.00
CA LEU A 105 18.33 36.78 3.05
C LEU A 105 18.45 38.17 3.73
N PRO A 106 19.62 38.83 3.67
CA PRO A 106 19.81 40.14 4.28
C PRO A 106 18.88 41.19 3.63
N GLU A 107 18.36 42.13 4.42
CA GLU A 107 17.55 43.24 3.90
C GLU A 107 18.33 44.01 2.82
N PRO A 108 17.65 44.43 1.73
CA PRO A 108 18.29 45.24 0.71
C PRO A 108 18.80 46.57 1.32
N PRO A 109 19.95 47.08 0.87
CA PRO A 109 20.49 48.33 1.36
C PRO A 109 19.49 49.47 1.12
N ARG A 110 19.22 50.27 2.17
CA ARG A 110 18.37 51.46 2.13
C ARG A 110 19.05 52.62 1.42
#